data_AF-A0A936ZE08-F1
#
_entry.id   AF-A0A936ZE08-F1
#
_cell.length_a   1.000
_cell.length_b   1.000
_cell.length_c   1.000
_cell.angle_alpha   90.00
_cell.angle_beta   90.00
_cell.angle_gamma   90.00
#
_symmetry.space_group_name_H-M   'P 1'
#
loop_
_entity.id
_entity.type
_entity.pdbx_description
1 polymer ?
#
loop_
_entity_poly.entity_id
_entity_poly.type
_entity_poly.pdbx_seq_one_letter_code
_entity_poly.pdbx_strand_id
1 'polypeptide(L)'
;MNTKTHSIWKGYGFAWVTLGFFLISFVGHWLFGWFAYVSEQQAHAQPIQVSDYLVEMSRDTFENWQSEFLQLLWQVGGLAILLYVGSPQSKEGDDRMEAKIDEILRKVDPQNAERIIQTLDDDYAGRHTDARHAHR
;
A
#
# COMPACT_ATOMS: atom_id res chain seq x y z
N MET A 1 -18.15 -13.43 29.91
CA MET A 1 -17.16 -13.02 28.89
C MET A 1 -17.55 -13.69 27.58
N ASN A 2 -18.04 -12.94 26.59
CA ASN A 2 -18.51 -13.50 25.32
C ASN A 2 -17.43 -13.26 24.26
N THR A 3 -16.58 -14.25 24.00
CA THR A 3 -15.53 -14.15 22.99
C THR A 3 -16.17 -14.38 21.62
N LYS A 4 -16.48 -13.29 20.90
CA LYS A 4 -16.84 -13.39 19.48
C LYS A 4 -15.66 -13.98 18.74
N THR A 5 -15.75 -15.25 18.35
CA THR A 5 -14.79 -15.88 17.43
C THR A 5 -14.88 -15.17 16.09
N HIS A 6 -13.88 -14.34 15.78
CA HIS A 6 -13.75 -13.74 14.46
C HIS A 6 -13.54 -14.87 13.43
N SER A 7 -14.55 -15.09 12.59
CA SER A 7 -14.44 -16.05 11.49
C SER A 7 -13.45 -15.52 10.45
N ILE A 8 -12.37 -16.25 10.19
CA ILE A 8 -11.37 -15.95 9.16
C ILE A 8 -12.01 -15.73 7.77
N TRP A 9 -13.12 -16.39 7.49
CA TRP A 9 -13.88 -16.22 6.26
C TRP A 9 -14.59 -14.87 6.16
N LYS A 10 -15.08 -14.34 7.29
CA LYS A 10 -15.68 -13.00 7.35
C LYS A 10 -14.63 -11.90 7.49
N GLY A 11 -13.52 -12.16 8.18
CA GLY A 11 -12.42 -11.21 8.36
C GLY A 11 -11.64 -10.95 7.07
N TYR A 12 -11.50 -11.96 6.21
CA TYR A 12 -10.71 -11.89 4.98
C TYR A 12 -11.54 -12.10 3.71
N GLY A 13 -12.84 -11.82 3.74
CA GLY A 13 -13.74 -12.06 2.60
C GLY A 13 -13.25 -11.42 1.30
N PHE A 14 -12.73 -10.18 1.36
CA PHE A 14 -12.13 -9.52 0.20
C PHE A 14 -10.93 -10.29 -0.35
N ALA A 15 -10.01 -10.76 0.51
CA ALA A 15 -8.85 -11.51 0.07
C ALA A 15 -9.24 -12.83 -0.63
N TRP A 16 -10.25 -13.53 -0.11
CA TRP A 16 -10.74 -14.77 -0.72
C TRP A 16 -11.39 -14.55 -2.09
N VAL A 17 -12.21 -13.50 -2.22
CA VAL A 17 -12.84 -13.15 -3.50
C VAL A 17 -11.77 -12.77 -4.53
N THR A 18 -10.82 -11.92 -4.15
CA THR A 18 -9.70 -11.52 -5.01
C THR A 18 -8.83 -12.70 -5.39
N LEU A 19 -8.52 -13.60 -4.45
CA LEU A 19 -7.78 -14.83 -4.74
C LEU A 19 -8.53 -15.73 -5.71
N GLY A 20 -9.86 -15.83 -5.59
CA GLY A 20 -10.69 -16.56 -6.54
C GLY A 20 -10.60 -16.00 -7.96
N PHE A 21 -10.75 -14.68 -8.11
CA PHE A 21 -10.57 -14.02 -9.41
C PHE A 21 -9.15 -14.21 -9.97
N PHE A 22 -8.14 -14.07 -9.10
CA PHE A 22 -6.74 -14.31 -9.47
C PHE A 22 -6.56 -15.73 -10.00
N LEU A 23 -6.98 -16.77 -9.27
CA LEU A 23 -6.82 -18.16 -9.71
C LEU A 23 -7.55 -18.46 -11.02
N ILE A 24 -8.77 -17.94 -11.20
CA ILE A 24 -9.52 -18.10 -12.46
C ILE A 24 -8.77 -17.44 -13.61
N SER A 25 -8.31 -16.20 -13.44
CA SER A 25 -7.55 -15.49 -14.46
C SER A 25 -6.19 -16.14 -14.75
N PHE A 26 -5.51 -16.66 -13.72
CA PHE A 26 -4.22 -17.32 -13.83
C PHE A 26 -4.34 -18.63 -14.60
N VAL A 27 -5.32 -19.47 -14.26
CA VAL A 27 -5.62 -20.69 -15.03
C VAL A 27 -6.02 -20.32 -16.46
N GLY A 28 -6.84 -19.29 -16.65
CA GLY A 28 -7.19 -18.78 -17.98
C GLY A 28 -5.97 -18.38 -18.80
N HIS A 29 -5.03 -17.63 -18.21
CA HIS A 29 -3.79 -17.20 -18.86
C HIS A 29 -2.99 -18.38 -19.41
N TRP A 30 -2.80 -19.41 -18.59
CA TRP A 30 -2.10 -20.62 -19.03
C TRP A 30 -2.91 -21.40 -20.08
N LEU A 31 -4.21 -21.58 -19.90
CA LEU A 31 -5.06 -22.29 -20.87
C LEU A 31 -5.06 -21.60 -22.25
N PHE A 32 -5.22 -20.28 -22.30
CA PHE A 32 -5.16 -19.55 -23.56
C PHE A 32 -3.75 -19.54 -24.15
N GLY A 33 -2.71 -19.47 -23.31
CA GLY A 33 -1.33 -19.65 -23.72
C GLY A 33 -1.09 -21.01 -24.38
N TRP A 34 -1.71 -22.09 -23.88
CA TRP A 34 -1.62 -23.41 -24.50
C TRP A 34 -2.21 -23.42 -25.90
N PHE A 35 -3.38 -22.82 -26.11
CA PHE A 35 -3.99 -22.73 -27.43
C PHE A 35 -3.13 -21.91 -28.40
N ALA A 36 -2.53 -20.81 -27.94
CA ALA A 36 -1.61 -20.00 -28.73
C ALA A 36 -0.35 -20.79 -29.11
N TYR A 37 0.32 -21.42 -28.13
CA TYR A 37 1.51 -22.24 -28.33
C TYR A 37 1.25 -23.38 -29.32
N VAL A 38 0.16 -24.14 -29.15
CA VAL A 38 -0.20 -25.24 -30.05
C VAL A 38 -0.45 -24.72 -31.47
N SER A 39 -1.16 -23.59 -31.61
CA SER A 39 -1.40 -22.98 -32.91
C SER A 39 -0.10 -22.55 -33.61
N GLU A 40 0.85 -22.01 -32.85
CA GLU A 40 2.16 -21.59 -33.37
C GLU A 40 3.02 -22.79 -33.80
N GLN A 41 3.12 -23.82 -32.96
CA GLN A 41 3.87 -25.02 -33.33
C GLN A 41 3.29 -25.72 -34.57
N GLN A 42 1.95 -25.76 -34.70
CA GLN A 42 1.30 -26.28 -35.90
C GLN A 42 1.60 -25.43 -37.14
N ALA A 43 1.58 -24.10 -37.01
CA ALA A 43 1.90 -23.19 -38.11
C ALA A 43 3.35 -23.34 -38.60
N HIS A 44 4.27 -23.66 -37.69
CA HIS A 44 5.69 -23.87 -37.98
C HIS A 44 6.06 -25.33 -38.26
N ALA A 45 5.08 -26.26 -38.29
CA ALA A 45 5.30 -27.70 -38.43
C ALA A 45 6.30 -28.29 -37.42
N GLN A 46 6.30 -27.74 -36.21
CA GLN A 46 7.15 -28.14 -35.10
C GLN A 46 6.41 -29.12 -34.17
N PRO A 47 7.14 -30.00 -33.45
CA PRO A 47 6.54 -30.89 -32.48
C PRO A 47 6.03 -30.12 -31.26
N ILE A 48 4.82 -30.46 -30.81
CA ILE A 48 4.25 -29.90 -29.58
C ILE A 48 4.92 -30.57 -28.37
N GLN A 49 5.72 -29.80 -27.63
CA GLN A 49 6.43 -30.28 -26.44
C GLN A 49 5.93 -29.55 -25.20
N VAL A 50 5.40 -30.32 -24.24
CA VAL A 50 4.89 -29.75 -22.98
C VAL A 50 6.00 -29.09 -22.15
N SER A 51 7.22 -29.61 -22.21
CA SER A 51 8.38 -29.00 -21.53
C SER A 51 8.63 -27.57 -21.99
N ASP A 52 8.58 -27.35 -23.30
CA ASP A 52 8.91 -26.06 -23.91
C ASP A 52 7.82 -25.05 -23.59
N TYR A 53 6.56 -25.46 -23.69
CA TYR A 53 5.40 -24.69 -23.24
C TYR A 53 5.50 -24.29 -21.75
N LEU A 54 5.89 -25.21 -20.86
CA LEU A 54 6.05 -24.89 -19.44
C LEU A 54 7.13 -23.84 -19.20
N VAL A 55 8.26 -23.93 -19.91
CA VAL A 55 9.35 -22.95 -19.80
C VAL A 55 8.92 -21.58 -20.33
N GLU A 56 8.26 -21.55 -21.49
CA GLU A 56 7.75 -20.34 -22.13
C GLU A 56 6.70 -19.65 -21.27
N MET A 57 5.64 -20.35 -20.85
CA MET A 57 4.61 -19.76 -19.99
C MET A 57 5.15 -19.36 -18.61
N SER A 58 6.12 -20.09 -18.07
CA SER A 58 6.79 -19.69 -16.82
C SER A 58 7.52 -18.37 -17.02
N ARG A 59 8.28 -18.23 -18.11
CA ARG A 59 8.96 -16.98 -18.46
C ARG A 59 7.96 -15.85 -18.59
N ASP A 60 6.91 -16.01 -19.39
CA ASP A 60 5.89 -14.97 -19.62
C ASP A 60 5.21 -14.55 -18.31
N THR A 61 4.90 -15.54 -17.46
CA THR A 61 4.33 -15.29 -16.13
C THR A 61 5.31 -14.49 -15.25
N PHE A 62 6.58 -14.87 -15.22
CA PHE A 62 7.60 -14.20 -14.43
C PHE A 62 7.96 -12.81 -14.95
N GLU A 63 7.97 -12.60 -16.27
CA GLU A 63 8.21 -11.29 -16.88
C GLU A 63 7.07 -10.32 -16.55
N ASN A 64 5.82 -10.77 -16.67
CA ASN A 64 4.66 -9.98 -16.25
C ASN A 64 4.70 -9.67 -14.74
N TRP A 65 5.05 -10.67 -13.91
CA TRP A 65 5.18 -10.46 -12.48
C TRP A 65 6.31 -9.48 -12.14
N GLN A 66 7.46 -9.60 -12.80
CA GLN A 66 8.59 -8.70 -12.62
C GLN A 66 8.21 -7.25 -12.95
N SER A 67 7.55 -7.02 -14.10
CA SER A 67 7.20 -5.68 -14.54
C SER A 67 6.17 -5.02 -13.62
N GLU A 68 5.14 -5.76 -13.20
CA GLU A 68 4.11 -5.27 -12.28
C GLU A 68 4.70 -4.96 -10.88
N PHE A 69 5.62 -5.79 -10.38
CA PHE A 69 6.32 -5.51 -9.12
C PHE A 69 7.19 -4.26 -9.23
N LEU A 70 7.94 -4.13 -10.32
CA LEU A 70 8.75 -2.94 -10.56
C LEU A 70 7.88 -1.68 -10.64
N GLN A 71 6.74 -1.76 -11.32
CA GLN A 71 5.76 -0.68 -11.39
C GLN A 71 5.21 -0.31 -10.01
N LEU A 72 4.74 -1.28 -9.23
CA LEU A 72 4.21 -1.03 -7.89
C LEU A 72 5.28 -0.48 -6.93
N LEU A 73 6.50 -1.01 -6.99
CA LEU A 73 7.63 -0.50 -6.21
C LEU A 73 7.98 0.93 -6.60
N TRP A 74 8.03 1.23 -7.90
CA TRP A 74 8.30 2.57 -8.38
C TRP A 74 7.18 3.54 -8.02
N GLN A 75 5.92 3.12 -8.16
CA GLN A 75 4.77 3.93 -7.83
C GLN A 75 4.75 4.22 -6.32
N VAL A 76 4.65 3.20 -5.47
CA VAL A 76 4.53 3.38 -4.02
C VAL A 76 5.83 3.90 -3.42
N GLY A 77 6.95 3.26 -3.71
CA GLY A 77 8.26 3.63 -3.19
C GLY A 77 8.77 4.96 -3.75
N GLY A 78 8.63 5.17 -5.06
CA GLY A 78 9.00 6.45 -5.69
C GLY A 78 8.12 7.60 -5.22
N LEU A 79 6.78 7.43 -5.11
CA LEU A 79 5.91 8.45 -4.50
C LEU A 79 6.28 8.70 -3.05
N ALA A 80 6.55 7.65 -2.25
CA ALA A 80 6.96 7.82 -0.86
C ALA A 80 8.27 8.61 -0.74
N ILE A 81 9.27 8.32 -1.59
CA ILE A 81 10.54 9.06 -1.63
C ILE A 81 10.31 10.51 -2.06
N LEU A 82 9.52 10.76 -3.11
CA LEU A 82 9.23 12.11 -3.59
C LEU A 82 8.43 12.93 -2.56
N LEU A 83 7.52 12.31 -1.82
CA LEU A 83 6.84 12.96 -0.70
C LEU A 83 7.81 13.23 0.45
N TYR A 84 8.65 12.27 0.80
CA TYR A 84 9.60 12.41 1.90
C TYR A 84 10.66 13.49 1.62
N VAL A 85 11.23 13.51 0.42
CA VAL A 85 12.27 14.47 0.01
C VAL A 85 11.68 15.79 -0.48
N GLY A 86 10.51 15.75 -1.12
CA GLY A 86 9.89 16.87 -1.80
C GLY A 86 8.72 17.53 -1.07
N SER A 87 8.31 17.06 0.11
CA SER A 87 7.32 17.75 0.95
C SER A 87 7.99 18.46 2.15
N PRO A 88 8.46 19.70 1.98
CA PRO A 88 8.56 20.66 3.08
C PRO A 88 7.16 21.09 3.56
N GLN A 89 6.12 20.89 2.74
CA GLN A 89 4.74 21.28 3.06
C GLN A 89 4.11 20.55 4.26
N SER A 90 4.51 19.31 4.58
CA SER A 90 3.99 18.63 5.77
C SER A 90 4.55 19.23 7.06
N LYS A 91 5.84 19.61 7.07
CA LYS A 91 6.46 20.28 8.23
C LYS A 91 5.98 21.74 8.33
N GLU A 92 6.00 22.49 7.24
CA GLU A 92 5.46 23.85 7.21
C GLU A 92 3.95 23.92 7.50
N GLY A 93 3.21 22.85 7.20
CA GLY A 93 1.77 22.75 7.49
C GLY A 93 1.49 22.68 8.98
N ASP A 94 2.18 21.77 9.67
CA ASP A 94 2.04 21.57 11.12
C ASP A 94 2.61 22.75 11.90
N ASP A 95 3.82 23.21 11.59
CA ASP A 95 4.44 24.38 12.24
C ASP A 95 3.55 25.63 12.11
N ARG A 96 2.94 25.82 10.93
CA ARG A 96 2.03 26.95 10.69
C ARG A 96 0.66 26.77 11.35
N MET A 97 0.21 25.53 11.55
CA MET A 97 -1.01 25.25 12.29
C MET A 97 -0.79 25.51 13.79
N GLU A 98 0.31 25.01 14.34
CA GLU A 98 0.74 25.23 15.73
C GLU A 98 0.85 26.73 16.04
N ALA A 99 1.57 27.49 15.19
CA ALA A 99 1.67 28.94 15.34
C ALA A 99 0.31 29.66 15.32
N LYS A 100 -0.66 29.16 14.55
CA LYS A 100 -2.03 29.72 14.52
C LYS A 100 -2.81 29.37 15.79
N ILE A 101 -2.65 28.16 16.32
CA ILE A 101 -3.29 27.71 17.56
C ILE A 101 -2.74 28.50 18.75
N ASP A 102 -1.42 28.69 18.82
CA ASP A 102 -0.76 29.49 19.86
C ASP A 102 -1.29 30.93 19.88
N GLU A 103 -1.41 31.55 18.70
CA GLU A 103 -1.93 32.90 18.56
C GLU A 103 -3.40 33.00 19.00
N ILE A 104 -4.21 31.96 18.75
CA ILE A 104 -5.58 31.89 19.26
C ILE A 104 -5.58 31.74 20.79
N LEU A 105 -4.72 30.87 21.34
CA LEU A 105 -4.63 30.63 22.78
C LEU A 105 -4.28 31.91 23.54
N ARG A 106 -3.30 32.67 23.03
CA ARG A 106 -2.91 33.98 23.56
C ARG A 106 -4.04 35.00 23.57
N LYS A 107 -4.96 34.93 22.59
CA LYS A 107 -6.13 35.83 22.52
C LYS A 107 -7.28 35.40 23.40
N VAL A 108 -7.46 34.09 23.60
CA VAL A 108 -8.58 33.52 24.38
C VAL A 108 -8.28 33.52 25.88
N ASP A 109 -7.06 33.16 26.28
CA ASP A 109 -6.64 33.13 27.69
C ASP A 109 -5.21 33.70 27.85
N PRO A 110 -5.05 35.02 27.84
CA PRO A 110 -3.74 35.67 27.91
C PRO A 110 -2.98 35.41 29.22
N GLN A 111 -3.67 34.99 30.28
CA GLN A 111 -3.05 34.81 31.60
C GLN A 111 -2.39 33.43 31.73
N ASN A 112 -2.95 32.40 31.08
CA ASN A 112 -2.45 31.03 31.17
C ASN A 112 -1.84 30.50 29.87
N ALA A 113 -1.99 31.21 28.73
CA ALA A 113 -1.55 30.73 27.41
C ALA A 113 -0.12 30.19 27.41
N GLU A 114 0.86 30.99 27.83
CA GLU A 114 2.28 30.62 27.81
C GLU A 114 2.60 29.40 28.65
N ARG A 115 1.94 29.25 29.80
CA ARG A 115 2.09 28.06 30.64
C ARG A 115 1.52 26.82 29.94
N ILE A 116 0.37 26.95 29.29
CA ILE A 116 -0.29 25.84 28.59
C ILE A 116 0.53 25.41 27.37
N ILE A 117 1.02 26.37 26.57
CA ILE A 117 1.89 26.12 25.41
C ILE A 117 3.16 25.39 25.87
N GLN A 118 3.89 25.92 26.88
CA GLN A 118 5.08 25.24 27.39
C GLN A 118 4.82 23.82 27.90
N THR A 119 3.70 23.61 28.60
CA THR A 119 3.35 22.28 29.11
C THR A 119 3.07 21.30 27.96
N LEU A 120 2.44 21.77 26.87
CA LEU A 120 2.20 20.98 25.67
C LEU A 120 3.51 20.66 24.96
N ASP A 121 4.36 21.66 24.72
CA ASP A 121 5.66 21.49 24.09
C ASP A 121 6.52 20.47 24.84
N ASP A 122 6.60 20.58 26.17
CA ASP A 122 7.37 19.64 27.01
C ASP A 122 6.81 18.21 26.98
N ASP A 123 5.48 18.04 26.97
CA ASP A 123 4.84 16.71 26.89
C ASP A 123 5.05 16.04 25.51
N TYR A 124 5.22 16.84 24.45
CA TYR A 124 5.35 16.39 23.06
C TYR A 124 6.73 16.57 22.41
N ALA A 125 7.74 17.10 23.13
CA ALA A 125 9.09 17.45 22.65
C ALA A 125 9.91 16.33 21.97
N GLY A 126 9.39 15.09 21.92
CA GLY A 126 9.98 13.97 21.18
C GLY A 126 8.96 13.06 20.48
N ARG A 127 7.68 13.46 20.40
CA ARG A 127 6.59 12.65 19.83
C ARG A 127 5.67 13.53 18.98
N HIS A 128 6.13 13.87 17.78
CA HIS A 128 5.32 14.61 16.80
C HIS A 128 4.10 13.83 16.28
N THR A 129 3.90 12.56 16.65
CA THR A 129 2.87 11.69 16.03
C THR A 129 1.90 11.02 16.99
N ASP A 130 2.05 11.14 18.31
CA ASP A 130 1.21 10.37 19.26
C ASP A 130 0.13 11.25 19.93
N ALA A 131 -1.10 11.17 19.42
CA ALA A 131 -2.25 11.83 20.03
C ALA A 131 -2.67 11.12 21.34
N ARG A 132 -2.50 11.79 22.48
CA ARG A 132 -2.86 11.28 23.82
C ARG A 132 -4.37 10.96 23.98
N HIS A 133 -5.22 11.46 23.08
CA HIS A 133 -6.67 11.30 23.12
C HIS A 133 -7.23 10.13 22.30
N ALA A 134 -6.40 9.36 21.59
CA ALA A 134 -6.87 8.18 20.86
C ALA A 134 -7.15 6.97 21.77
N HIS A 135 -6.75 7.03 23.04
CA HIS A 135 -6.91 5.95 24.03
C HIS A 135 -7.64 6.40 25.30
N ARG A 136 -8.90 6.82 25.17
CA ARG A 136 -9.85 6.82 26.28
C ARG A 136 -11.22 6.34 25.85
#